data_AF-A0A135V0Y0-F1
#
_entry.id   AF-A0A135V0Y0-F1
#
_cell.length_a   1.000
_cell.length_b   1.000
_cell.length_c   1.000
_cell.angle_alpha   90.00
_cell.angle_beta   90.00
_cell.angle_gamma   90.00
#
_symmetry.space_group_name_H-M   'P 1'
#
loop_
_entity.id
_entity.type
_entity.pdbx_description
1 polymer ?
#
loop_
_entity_poly.entity_id
_entity_poly.type
_entity_poly.pdbx_seq_one_letter_code
_entity_poly.pdbx_strand_id
1 'polypeptide(L)'
;MTGAESPQMIRLTEMLTSTFLKGLVDIAQLNPPSGHWNVFSYGPPVLTTEVYPEDLDTTSMALLTLDVDFDVKQETMNDILKYLSPDGLVYCYFDPGRPRLDPCISANVRRVYASGRGYQLQPALHFMEDMLHTGAFEHGNRYYHLPYFLLYYLSELCSKNLDANELDSLRDLLFRRLKERMGSTNDASNAGLRLLASNNMRLANGSDRRLLLDLQRSDGSWMGYLYRYGFSGILIGSEGAITALAVKALQGAYH
;
A
#
# COMPACT_ATOMS: atom_id res chain seq x y z
N MET A 1 -11.69 -14.38 -14.65
CA MET A 1 -11.82 -13.92 -13.26
C MET A 1 -12.94 -12.92 -13.19
N THR A 2 -13.92 -13.13 -12.30
CA THR A 2 -15.00 -12.18 -12.05
C THR A 2 -14.48 -11.08 -11.12
N GLY A 3 -14.36 -9.86 -11.64
CA GLY A 3 -14.11 -8.66 -10.83
C GLY A 3 -15.44 -8.10 -10.32
N ALA A 4 -15.44 -7.51 -9.13
CA ALA A 4 -16.62 -6.82 -8.59
C ALA A 4 -16.23 -5.40 -8.18
N GLU A 5 -16.96 -4.41 -8.68
CA GLU A 5 -17.01 -3.09 -8.05
C GLU A 5 -17.99 -3.19 -6.87
N SER A 6 -17.48 -3.10 -5.64
CA SER A 6 -18.34 -3.05 -4.46
C SER A 6 -18.50 -1.59 -4.02
N PRO A 7 -19.73 -1.05 -4.00
CA PRO A 7 -20.01 0.29 -3.49
C PRO A 7 -19.57 0.52 -2.04
N GLN A 8 -19.20 -0.53 -1.30
CA GLN A 8 -18.81 -0.46 0.11
C GLN A 8 -17.28 -0.57 0.30
N MET A 9 -16.52 -0.95 -0.75
CA MET A 9 -15.05 -0.81 -0.83
C MET A 9 -14.62 0.53 -1.42
N ILE A 10 -15.57 1.45 -1.64
CA ILE A 10 -15.34 2.82 -2.11
C ILE A 10 -14.34 3.54 -1.20
N ARG A 11 -14.30 3.28 0.12
CA ARG A 11 -13.43 4.02 1.04
C ARG A 11 -11.95 3.60 1.04
N LEU A 12 -11.62 2.32 0.86
CA LEU A 12 -10.23 1.90 0.62
C LEU A 12 -9.72 2.55 -0.68
N THR A 13 -10.58 2.53 -1.68
CA THR A 13 -10.37 3.17 -2.97
C THR A 13 -10.18 4.68 -2.82
N GLU A 14 -10.99 5.35 -1.98
CA GLU A 14 -10.88 6.77 -1.65
C GLU A 14 -9.63 7.09 -0.84
N MET A 15 -9.24 6.27 0.14
CA MET A 15 -8.00 6.43 0.91
C MET A 15 -6.78 6.26 0.01
N LEU A 16 -6.79 5.29 -0.89
CA LEU A 16 -5.75 5.13 -1.92
C LEU A 16 -5.78 6.30 -2.91
N THR A 17 -6.96 6.72 -3.35
CA THR A 17 -7.13 7.89 -4.22
C THR A 17 -6.59 9.15 -3.55
N SER A 18 -6.83 9.34 -2.25
CA SER A 18 -6.28 10.45 -1.46
C SER A 18 -4.77 10.31 -1.21
N THR A 19 -4.29 9.08 -1.02
CA THR A 19 -2.85 8.76 -0.93
C THR A 19 -2.14 9.15 -2.23
N PHE A 20 -2.75 8.87 -3.38
CA PHE A 20 -2.21 9.22 -4.69
C PHE A 20 -2.42 10.71 -5.02
N LEU A 21 -3.60 11.27 -4.74
CA LEU A 21 -4.02 12.62 -5.05
C LEU A 21 -4.82 13.22 -3.89
N LYS A 22 -4.12 13.94 -3.00
CA LYS A 22 -4.74 14.66 -1.87
C LYS A 22 -5.81 15.63 -2.36
N GLY A 23 -6.95 15.65 -1.67
CA GLY A 23 -8.03 16.63 -1.89
C GLY A 23 -9.10 16.22 -2.92
N LEU A 24 -9.01 15.03 -3.52
CA LEU A 24 -10.08 14.50 -4.39
C LEU A 24 -11.25 13.89 -3.61
N VAL A 25 -11.06 13.58 -2.33
CA VAL A 25 -12.08 13.01 -1.46
C VAL A 25 -12.08 13.76 -0.14
N ASP A 26 -13.26 14.10 0.38
CA ASP A 26 -13.41 14.59 1.75
C ASP A 26 -13.26 13.42 2.74
N ILE A 27 -12.11 13.38 3.39
CA ILE A 27 -11.71 12.34 4.34
C ILE A 27 -11.76 12.83 5.80
N ALA A 28 -12.19 14.07 6.06
CA ALA A 28 -12.18 14.64 7.43
C ALA A 28 -13.15 13.89 8.37
N GLN A 29 -14.19 13.29 7.82
CA GLN A 29 -15.16 12.50 8.58
C GLN A 29 -14.62 11.12 9.01
N LEU A 30 -13.42 10.73 8.52
CA LEU A 30 -12.87 9.39 8.70
C LEU A 30 -12.09 9.20 10.00
N ASN A 31 -11.93 10.20 10.87
CA ASN A 31 -11.19 10.01 12.13
C ASN A 31 -12.10 9.39 13.21
N PRO A 32 -12.00 8.07 13.52
CA PRO A 32 -12.69 7.49 14.65
C PRO A 32 -11.99 7.92 15.94
N PRO A 33 -12.74 8.08 17.04
CA PRO A 33 -12.15 8.35 18.35
C PRO A 33 -11.17 7.27 18.84
N SER A 34 -11.28 6.04 18.33
CA SER A 34 -10.44 4.90 18.73
C SER A 34 -9.04 4.88 18.13
N GLY A 35 -8.79 5.66 17.06
CA GLY A 35 -7.53 5.57 16.32
C GLY A 35 -7.29 4.22 15.62
N HIS A 36 -8.30 3.37 15.48
CA HIS A 36 -8.22 2.11 14.73
C HIS A 36 -9.18 2.15 13.55
N TRP A 37 -8.77 1.63 12.40
CA TRP A 37 -9.56 1.59 11.17
C TRP A 37 -9.60 0.20 10.53
N ASN A 38 -10.73 -0.09 9.90
CA ASN A 38 -10.91 -1.21 8.99
C ASN A 38 -11.39 -0.73 7.62
N VAL A 39 -11.23 -1.61 6.64
CA VAL A 39 -11.58 -1.37 5.23
C VAL A 39 -13.08 -1.05 4.98
N PHE A 40 -13.98 -1.36 5.92
CA PHE A 40 -15.44 -1.21 5.83
C PHE A 40 -16.01 -0.14 6.79
N SER A 41 -15.36 1.02 6.92
CA SER A 41 -15.69 2.00 7.98
C SER A 41 -17.12 2.57 7.96
N TYR A 42 -17.90 2.39 6.88
CA TYR A 42 -19.30 2.82 6.78
C TYR A 42 -20.16 1.80 6.02
N GLY A 43 -20.48 0.69 6.66
CA GLY A 43 -21.41 -0.31 6.12
C GLY A 43 -21.15 -1.69 6.68
N PRO A 44 -22.08 -2.64 6.48
CA PRO A 44 -21.81 -4.02 6.82
C PRO A 44 -20.63 -4.55 5.97
N PRO A 45 -19.76 -5.39 6.52
CA PRO A 45 -18.71 -6.02 5.73
C PRO A 45 -19.26 -6.81 4.55
N VAL A 46 -18.64 -6.69 3.38
CA VAL A 46 -19.08 -7.34 2.14
C VAL A 46 -18.17 -8.50 1.78
N LEU A 47 -18.75 -9.61 1.34
CA LEU A 47 -18.00 -10.81 0.89
C LEU A 47 -16.98 -11.31 1.93
N THR A 48 -17.31 -11.14 3.21
CA THR A 48 -16.47 -11.51 4.37
C THR A 48 -17.35 -11.89 5.56
N THR A 49 -16.77 -12.00 6.77
CA THR A 49 -17.49 -12.30 8.01
C THR A 49 -18.43 -11.16 8.41
N GLU A 50 -19.52 -11.47 9.10
CA GLU A 50 -20.53 -10.49 9.58
C GLU A 50 -19.92 -9.34 10.40
N VAL A 51 -18.94 -9.66 11.25
CA VAL A 51 -18.10 -8.68 11.93
C VAL A 51 -16.71 -8.72 11.32
N TYR A 52 -16.22 -7.57 10.87
CA TYR A 52 -14.86 -7.42 10.36
C TYR A 52 -14.03 -6.63 11.37
N PRO A 53 -12.87 -7.15 11.81
CA PRO A 53 -12.04 -6.47 12.78
C PRO A 53 -11.32 -5.27 12.16
N GLU A 54 -10.93 -4.33 13.02
CA GLU A 54 -9.93 -3.31 12.72
C GLU A 54 -8.65 -3.95 12.17
N ASP A 55 -8.05 -3.32 11.16
CA ASP A 55 -6.90 -3.86 10.44
C ASP A 55 -5.74 -2.87 10.39
N LEU A 56 -4.53 -3.43 10.49
CA LEU A 56 -3.31 -2.64 10.66
C LEU A 56 -2.92 -1.92 9.37
N ASP A 57 -3.42 -2.38 8.21
CA ASP A 57 -3.14 -1.78 6.91
C ASP A 57 -3.93 -0.48 6.71
N THR A 58 -5.25 -0.54 6.91
CA THR A 58 -6.14 0.62 6.82
C THR A 58 -5.78 1.64 7.90
N THR A 59 -5.51 1.17 9.11
CA THR A 59 -5.03 2.02 10.21
C THR A 59 -3.73 2.72 9.83
N SER A 60 -2.77 2.02 9.24
CA SER A 60 -1.50 2.64 8.82
C SER A 60 -1.69 3.66 7.70
N MET A 61 -2.55 3.38 6.71
CA MET A 61 -2.90 4.36 5.68
C MET A 61 -3.55 5.61 6.27
N ALA A 62 -4.46 5.45 7.23
CA ALA A 62 -5.10 6.56 7.92
C ALA A 62 -4.08 7.41 8.69
N LEU A 63 -3.20 6.80 9.50
CA LEU A 63 -2.16 7.52 10.26
C LEU A 63 -1.13 8.26 9.39
N LEU A 64 -0.98 7.87 8.12
CA LEU A 64 -0.09 8.51 7.14
C LEU A 64 -0.77 9.61 6.32
N THR A 65 -2.11 9.62 6.27
CA THR A 65 -2.89 10.44 5.33
C THR A 65 -3.76 11.47 6.03
N LEU A 66 -4.37 11.09 7.16
CA LEU A 66 -5.29 11.93 7.93
C LEU A 66 -4.53 12.79 8.94
N ASP A 67 -5.15 13.90 9.32
CA ASP A 67 -4.72 14.72 10.44
C ASP A 67 -5.22 14.08 11.73
N VAL A 68 -4.46 13.11 12.23
CA VAL A 68 -4.74 12.38 13.47
C VAL A 68 -4.02 13.07 14.60
N ASP A 69 -4.73 13.30 15.71
CA ASP A 69 -4.15 13.84 16.93
C ASP A 69 -2.88 13.07 17.34
N PHE A 70 -1.87 13.80 17.80
CA PHE A 70 -0.57 13.23 18.10
C PHE A 70 -0.64 12.13 19.16
N ASP A 71 -1.42 12.33 20.21
CA ASP A 71 -1.53 11.38 21.32
C ASP A 71 -2.27 10.12 20.85
N VAL A 72 -3.35 10.28 20.08
CA VAL A 72 -4.06 9.16 19.43
C VAL A 72 -3.11 8.38 18.53
N LYS A 73 -2.31 9.05 17.69
CA LYS A 73 -1.34 8.39 16.81
C LYS A 73 -0.28 7.62 17.61
N GLN A 74 0.25 8.18 18.69
CA GLN A 74 1.23 7.48 19.52
C GLN A 74 0.63 6.26 20.23
N GLU A 75 -0.60 6.38 20.73
CA GLU A 75 -1.33 5.28 21.35
C GLU A 75 -1.62 4.16 20.35
N THR A 76 -2.13 4.49 19.16
CA THR A 76 -2.36 3.52 18.08
C THR A 76 -1.07 2.79 17.69
N MET A 77 0.05 3.51 17.59
CA MET A 77 1.34 2.86 17.35
C MET A 77 1.71 1.90 18.48
N ASN A 78 1.46 2.25 19.75
CA ASN A 78 1.71 1.33 20.85
C ASN A 78 0.80 0.08 20.78
N ASP A 79 -0.44 0.24 20.32
CA ASP A 79 -1.35 -0.87 20.12
C ASP A 79 -0.89 -1.81 19.02
N ILE A 80 -0.41 -1.29 17.88
CA ILE A 80 0.12 -2.11 16.78
C ILE A 80 1.20 -3.08 17.26
N LEU A 81 2.07 -2.66 18.18
CA LEU A 81 3.15 -3.51 18.71
C LEU A 81 2.67 -4.70 19.56
N LYS A 82 1.40 -4.70 19.99
CA LYS A 82 0.78 -5.84 20.68
C LYS A 82 0.41 -6.96 19.71
N TYR A 83 0.41 -6.69 18.40
CA TYR A 83 -0.03 -7.60 17.33
C TYR A 83 1.13 -7.97 16.39
N LEU A 84 2.17 -8.53 16.98
CA LEU A 84 3.34 -9.05 16.27
C LEU A 84 3.38 -10.58 16.31
N SER A 85 3.91 -11.19 15.26
CA SER A 85 4.31 -12.58 15.26
C SER A 85 5.49 -12.82 16.20
N PRO A 86 5.79 -14.09 16.56
CA PRO A 86 7.01 -14.42 17.30
C PRO A 86 8.30 -13.93 16.61
N ASP A 87 8.28 -13.82 15.28
CA ASP A 87 9.40 -13.31 14.48
C ASP A 87 9.42 -11.78 14.36
N GLY A 88 8.51 -11.06 15.03
CA GLY A 88 8.42 -9.60 15.00
C GLY A 88 7.80 -9.03 13.73
N LEU A 89 7.03 -9.82 12.98
CA LEU A 89 6.26 -9.35 11.82
C LEU A 89 4.87 -8.89 12.23
N VAL A 90 4.33 -7.90 11.53
CA VAL A 90 3.05 -7.28 11.89
C VAL A 90 1.88 -8.12 11.37
N TYR A 91 0.94 -8.45 12.26
CA TYR A 91 -0.30 -9.13 11.85
C TYR A 91 -1.23 -8.19 11.06
N CYS A 92 -2.13 -8.78 10.28
CA CYS A 92 -3.09 -8.04 9.48
C CYS A 92 -4.14 -7.30 10.34
N TYR A 93 -4.50 -7.83 11.52
CA TYR A 93 -5.69 -7.42 12.29
C TYR A 93 -5.38 -7.13 13.76
N PHE A 94 -6.15 -6.22 14.37
CA PHE A 94 -6.21 -6.02 15.82
C PHE A 94 -7.01 -7.13 16.52
N ASP A 95 -6.85 -8.37 16.08
CA ASP A 95 -7.58 -9.54 16.57
C ASP A 95 -6.59 -10.70 16.77
N PRO A 96 -6.28 -11.09 18.03
CA PRO A 96 -5.33 -12.16 18.30
C PRO A 96 -5.87 -13.54 17.86
N GLY A 97 -7.18 -13.68 17.67
CA GLY A 97 -7.82 -14.86 17.09
C GLY A 97 -7.64 -14.97 15.57
N ARG A 98 -7.07 -13.95 14.92
CA ARG A 98 -6.81 -13.91 13.46
C ARG A 98 -5.35 -13.53 13.16
N PRO A 99 -4.36 -14.37 13.54
CA PRO A 99 -2.92 -14.08 13.39
C PRO A 99 -2.44 -14.24 11.93
N ARG A 100 -3.02 -13.48 11.01
CA ARG A 100 -2.66 -13.50 9.59
C ARG A 100 -1.49 -12.55 9.34
N LEU A 101 -0.60 -12.95 8.43
CA LEU A 101 0.53 -12.13 7.98
C LEU A 101 0.35 -11.78 6.49
N ASP A 102 0.73 -10.56 6.14
CA ASP A 102 0.92 -10.12 4.76
C ASP A 102 2.12 -9.17 4.70
N PRO A 103 3.16 -9.48 3.89
CA PRO A 103 4.35 -8.63 3.78
C PRO A 103 4.05 -7.18 3.37
N CYS A 104 3.06 -6.96 2.49
CA CYS A 104 2.72 -5.60 2.06
C CYS A 104 2.17 -4.78 3.23
N ILE A 105 1.39 -5.40 4.12
CA ILE A 105 0.84 -4.75 5.32
C ILE A 105 1.98 -4.41 6.28
N SER A 106 2.89 -5.36 6.53
CA SER A 106 4.08 -5.10 7.35
C SER A 106 4.93 -3.95 6.80
N ALA A 107 5.11 -3.87 5.48
CA ALA A 107 5.82 -2.76 4.84
C ALA A 107 5.08 -1.43 4.99
N ASN A 108 3.74 -1.43 4.88
CA ASN A 108 2.94 -0.24 5.07
C ASN A 108 3.01 0.27 6.50
N VAL A 109 2.88 -0.62 7.49
CA VAL A 109 3.03 -0.31 8.92
C VAL A 109 4.41 0.28 9.20
N ARG A 110 5.48 -0.28 8.61
CA ARG A 110 6.85 0.22 8.80
C ARG A 110 7.02 1.69 8.42
N ARG A 111 6.22 2.20 7.46
CA ARG A 111 6.22 3.62 7.06
C ARG A 111 5.74 4.53 8.18
N VAL A 112 4.76 4.09 8.99
CA VAL A 112 4.25 4.85 10.15
C VAL A 112 5.34 5.02 11.20
N TYR A 113 6.19 4.01 11.37
CA TYR A 113 7.26 3.99 12.38
C TYR A 113 8.53 4.71 11.94
N ALA A 114 8.64 5.11 10.67
CA ALA A 114 9.87 5.70 10.14
C ALA A 114 10.26 7.00 10.88
N SER A 115 9.30 7.75 11.42
CA SER A 115 9.52 8.93 12.24
C SER A 115 9.96 8.57 13.67
N GLY A 116 11.24 8.20 13.84
CA GLY A 116 11.87 8.06 15.16
C GLY A 116 11.56 6.78 15.94
N ARG A 117 10.72 5.89 15.41
CA ARG A 117 10.32 4.63 16.04
C ARG A 117 10.66 3.38 15.21
N GLY A 118 11.44 3.55 14.15
CA GLY A 118 11.72 2.50 13.16
C GLY A 118 12.43 1.28 13.75
N TYR A 119 13.21 1.48 14.82
CA TYR A 119 13.89 0.42 15.55
C TYR A 119 12.96 -0.63 16.15
N GLN A 120 11.68 -0.30 16.38
CA GLN A 120 10.70 -1.23 16.95
C GLN A 120 10.23 -2.29 15.95
N LEU A 121 10.48 -2.09 14.65
CA LEU A 121 10.08 -2.99 13.56
C LEU A 121 11.29 -3.39 12.69
N GLN A 122 12.46 -3.58 13.30
CA GLN A 122 13.66 -4.05 12.59
C GLN A 122 13.50 -5.44 11.96
N PRO A 123 12.87 -6.44 12.61
CA PRO A 123 12.63 -7.74 11.97
C PRO A 123 11.80 -7.62 10.68
N ALA A 124 10.79 -6.73 10.68
CA ALA A 124 10.01 -6.44 9.48
C ALA A 124 10.87 -5.81 8.37
N LEU A 125 11.81 -4.92 8.69
CA LEU A 125 12.73 -4.34 7.70
C LEU A 125 13.60 -5.42 7.05
N HIS A 126 14.28 -6.25 7.85
CA HIS A 126 15.12 -7.34 7.32
C HIS A 126 14.32 -8.31 6.46
N PHE A 127 13.08 -8.63 6.86
CA PHE A 127 12.20 -9.46 6.07
C PHE A 127 11.87 -8.85 4.70
N MET A 128 11.69 -7.52 4.60
CA MET A 128 11.51 -6.86 3.30
C MET A 128 12.77 -6.88 2.46
N GLU A 129 13.95 -6.72 3.07
CA GLU A 129 15.23 -6.85 2.38
C GLU A 129 15.41 -8.25 1.81
N ASP A 130 15.11 -9.29 2.59
CA ASP A 130 15.16 -10.69 2.13
C ASP A 130 14.18 -10.95 0.99
N MET A 131 12.96 -10.40 1.06
CA MET A 131 12.00 -10.50 -0.03
C MET A 131 12.50 -9.86 -1.32
N LEU A 132 13.13 -8.68 -1.24
CA LEU A 132 13.73 -8.04 -2.40
C LEU A 132 14.98 -8.80 -2.86
N HIS A 133 15.81 -9.30 -1.96
CA HIS A 133 17.03 -10.04 -2.30
C HIS A 133 16.70 -11.34 -3.05
N THR A 134 15.72 -12.10 -2.57
CA THR A 134 15.31 -13.37 -3.17
C THR A 134 14.38 -13.23 -4.37
N GLY A 135 13.71 -12.08 -4.53
CA GLY A 135 12.67 -11.89 -5.55
C GLY A 135 11.32 -12.49 -5.16
N ALA A 136 11.16 -13.01 -3.94
CA ALA A 136 9.93 -13.64 -3.47
C ALA A 136 8.70 -12.73 -3.57
N PHE A 137 8.88 -11.41 -3.54
CA PHE A 137 7.80 -10.44 -3.68
C PHE A 137 7.02 -10.55 -4.98
N GLU A 138 7.62 -11.09 -6.05
CA GLU A 138 7.01 -11.15 -7.39
C GLU A 138 5.78 -12.05 -7.46
N HIS A 139 5.62 -12.98 -6.51
CA HIS A 139 4.48 -13.90 -6.47
C HIS A 139 3.19 -13.28 -5.90
N GLY A 140 3.27 -12.04 -5.39
CA GLY A 140 2.17 -11.38 -4.71
C GLY A 140 1.79 -12.06 -3.39
N ASN A 141 0.92 -11.40 -2.63
CA ASN A 141 0.52 -11.82 -1.29
C ASN A 141 -0.98 -12.07 -1.20
N ARG A 142 -1.44 -12.58 -0.05
CA ARG A 142 -2.84 -12.99 0.15
C ARG A 142 -3.84 -11.92 -0.28
N TYR A 143 -3.62 -10.66 0.09
CA TYR A 143 -4.51 -9.54 -0.24
C TYR A 143 -3.97 -8.70 -1.41
N TYR A 144 -2.65 -8.55 -1.46
CA TYR A 144 -1.94 -7.77 -2.46
C TYR A 144 -1.43 -8.66 -3.59
N HIS A 145 -2.30 -8.98 -4.56
CA HIS A 145 -1.93 -9.81 -5.71
C HIS A 145 -0.93 -9.15 -6.66
N LEU A 146 -0.82 -7.81 -6.62
CA LEU A 146 0.16 -7.07 -7.40
C LEU A 146 1.46 -6.93 -6.60
N PRO A 147 2.60 -7.42 -7.11
CA PRO A 147 3.87 -7.39 -6.37
C PRO A 147 4.40 -5.96 -6.17
N TYR A 148 3.93 -5.00 -6.96
CA TYR A 148 4.42 -3.62 -6.94
C TYR A 148 3.86 -2.75 -5.84
N PHE A 149 2.83 -3.20 -5.11
CA PHE A 149 2.42 -2.51 -3.89
C PHE A 149 3.54 -2.52 -2.85
N LEU A 150 4.26 -3.65 -2.73
CA LEU A 150 5.41 -3.73 -1.85
C LEU A 150 6.48 -2.72 -2.28
N LEU A 151 6.85 -2.72 -3.58
CA LEU A 151 7.86 -1.78 -4.08
C LEU A 151 7.44 -0.33 -3.89
N TYR A 152 6.16 -0.01 -4.08
CA TYR A 152 5.61 1.31 -3.82
C TYR A 152 5.75 1.72 -2.35
N TYR A 153 5.31 0.90 -1.41
CA TYR A 153 5.43 1.21 0.02
C TYR A 153 6.89 1.37 0.47
N LEU A 154 7.79 0.51 0.00
CA LEU A 154 9.21 0.61 0.30
C LEU A 154 9.84 1.86 -0.33
N SER A 155 9.41 2.25 -1.53
CA SER A 155 9.89 3.48 -2.17
C SER A 155 9.47 4.73 -1.42
N GLU A 156 8.25 4.77 -0.88
CA GLU A 156 7.81 5.88 -0.03
C GLU A 156 8.53 5.91 1.32
N LEU A 157 8.79 4.74 1.91
CA LEU A 157 9.62 4.64 3.11
C LEU A 157 11.00 5.25 2.85
N CYS A 158 11.66 4.86 1.76
CA CYS A 158 12.99 5.34 1.40
C CYS A 158 13.01 6.84 1.07
N SER A 159 12.06 7.33 0.27
CA SER A 159 12.05 8.70 -0.22
C SER A 159 11.75 9.74 0.87
N LYS A 160 10.99 9.35 1.91
CA LYS A 160 10.66 10.22 3.05
C LYS A 160 11.71 10.22 4.16
N ASN A 161 12.71 9.35 4.10
CA ASN A 161 13.69 9.16 5.15
C ASN A 161 15.10 9.13 4.56
N LEU A 162 15.51 10.14 3.79
CA LEU A 162 16.76 10.12 3.02
C LEU A 162 18.01 9.92 3.89
N ASP A 163 18.02 10.45 5.12
CA ASP A 163 19.16 10.40 6.03
C ASP A 163 19.19 9.14 6.92
N ALA A 164 18.21 8.24 6.76
CA ALA A 164 18.14 6.98 7.50
C ALA A 164 19.07 5.94 6.88
N ASN A 165 20.30 5.82 7.40
CA ASN A 165 21.33 4.90 6.91
C ASN A 165 20.89 3.42 7.03
N GLU A 166 20.02 3.09 7.97
CA GLU A 166 19.49 1.73 8.10
C GLU A 166 18.66 1.27 6.90
N LEU A 167 18.27 2.19 6.00
CA LEU A 167 17.55 1.89 4.78
C LEU A 167 18.44 1.79 3.54
N ASP A 168 19.77 1.95 3.65
CA ASP A 168 20.67 1.98 2.48
C ASP A 168 20.62 0.69 1.67
N SER A 169 20.73 -0.47 2.34
CA SER A 169 20.61 -1.78 1.70
C SER A 169 19.24 -1.95 1.01
N LEU A 170 18.15 -1.54 1.68
CA LEU A 170 16.81 -1.55 1.11
C LEU A 170 16.72 -0.65 -0.16
N ARG A 171 17.32 0.55 -0.15
CA ARG A 171 17.35 1.45 -1.31
C ARG A 171 18.04 0.80 -2.51
N ASP A 172 19.19 0.19 -2.28
CA ASP A 172 19.98 -0.47 -3.33
C ASP A 172 19.24 -1.68 -3.93
N LEU A 173 18.61 -2.48 -3.08
CA LEU A 173 17.78 -3.61 -3.50
C LEU A 173 16.57 -3.11 -4.30
N LEU A 174 15.85 -2.13 -3.80
CA LEU A 174 14.68 -1.56 -4.44
C LEU A 174 15.01 -0.95 -5.80
N PHE A 175 16.13 -0.23 -5.90
CA PHE A 175 16.61 0.34 -7.16
C PHE A 175 16.84 -0.73 -8.22
N ARG A 176 17.52 -1.82 -7.85
CA ARG A 176 17.76 -2.97 -8.75
C ARG A 176 16.45 -3.60 -9.22
N ARG A 177 15.54 -3.90 -8.29
CA ARG A 177 14.26 -4.53 -8.62
C ARG A 177 13.36 -3.65 -9.49
N LEU A 178 13.34 -2.34 -9.26
CA LEU A 178 12.59 -1.44 -10.12
C LEU A 178 13.13 -1.43 -11.55
N LYS A 179 14.46 -1.35 -11.72
CA LYS A 179 15.10 -1.39 -13.06
C LYS A 179 14.84 -2.68 -13.80
N GLU A 180 14.98 -3.82 -13.15
CA GLU A 180 14.75 -5.15 -13.75
C GLU A 180 13.31 -5.32 -14.26
N ARG A 181 12.35 -4.64 -13.63
CA ARG A 181 10.92 -4.86 -13.83
C ARG A 181 10.24 -3.81 -14.72
N MET A 182 10.92 -2.75 -15.16
CA MET A 182 10.32 -1.72 -15.99
C MET A 182 9.70 -2.31 -17.26
N GLY A 183 8.43 -2.00 -17.54
CA GLY A 183 7.70 -2.53 -18.70
C GLY A 183 7.36 -4.03 -18.65
N SER A 184 7.55 -4.71 -17.52
CA SER A 184 7.36 -6.17 -17.42
C SER A 184 5.90 -6.64 -17.34
N THR A 185 4.93 -5.72 -17.37
CA THR A 185 3.50 -6.02 -17.28
C THR A 185 2.73 -5.25 -18.34
N ASN A 186 1.50 -5.67 -18.63
CA ASN A 186 0.65 -5.05 -19.66
C ASN A 186 -0.70 -4.56 -19.10
N ASP A 187 -0.68 -4.05 -17.87
CA ASP A 187 -1.85 -3.53 -17.17
C ASP A 187 -1.51 -2.22 -16.43
N ALA A 188 -2.52 -1.37 -16.28
CA ALA A 188 -2.36 -0.04 -15.71
C ALA A 188 -2.02 -0.06 -14.22
N SER A 189 -2.52 -1.03 -13.45
CA SER A 189 -2.27 -1.11 -12.01
C SER A 189 -0.80 -1.37 -11.71
N ASN A 190 -0.20 -2.40 -12.33
CA ASN A 190 1.21 -2.73 -12.15
C ASN A 190 2.12 -1.62 -12.70
N ALA A 191 1.80 -1.07 -13.88
CA ALA A 191 2.57 0.01 -14.49
C ALA A 191 2.53 1.30 -13.65
N GLY A 192 1.35 1.67 -13.14
CA GLY A 192 1.14 2.82 -12.27
C GLY A 192 1.94 2.73 -10.98
N LEU A 193 1.82 1.60 -10.25
CA LEU A 193 2.56 1.39 -9.00
C LEU A 193 4.08 1.40 -9.22
N ARG A 194 4.55 0.73 -10.29
CA ARG A 194 5.99 0.66 -10.61
C ARG A 194 6.56 2.00 -11.06
N LEU A 195 5.82 2.78 -11.85
CA LEU A 195 6.21 4.13 -12.22
C LEU A 195 6.23 5.06 -11.00
N LEU A 196 5.22 5.00 -10.14
CA LEU A 196 5.17 5.79 -8.91
C LEU A 196 6.34 5.47 -7.98
N ALA A 197 6.65 4.17 -7.80
CA ALA A 197 7.81 3.73 -7.05
C ALA A 197 9.14 4.19 -7.67
N SER A 198 9.24 4.16 -9.00
CA SER A 198 10.40 4.68 -9.74
C SER A 198 10.58 6.18 -9.50
N ASN A 199 9.50 6.96 -9.52
CA ASN A 199 9.54 8.40 -9.26
C ASN A 199 10.04 8.72 -7.85
N ASN A 200 9.55 7.99 -6.84
CA ASN A 200 10.01 8.12 -5.45
C ASN A 200 11.51 7.87 -5.32
N MET A 201 12.06 6.95 -6.13
CA MET A 201 13.48 6.62 -6.19
C MET A 201 14.27 7.43 -7.22
N ARG A 202 13.66 8.44 -7.85
CA ARG A 202 14.25 9.29 -8.90
C ARG A 202 14.83 8.49 -10.07
N LEU A 203 14.11 7.45 -10.48
CA LEU A 203 14.43 6.58 -11.60
C LEU A 203 13.62 6.95 -12.85
N ALA A 204 14.30 7.23 -13.95
CA ALA A 204 13.67 7.40 -15.24
C ALA A 204 13.05 6.06 -15.69
N ASN A 205 11.74 6.08 -15.96
CA ASN A 205 10.98 4.88 -16.34
C ASN A 205 10.08 5.18 -17.55
N GLY A 206 10.72 5.27 -18.72
CA GLY A 206 10.04 5.57 -19.97
C GLY A 206 9.11 4.44 -20.45
N SER A 207 9.42 3.19 -20.10
CA SER A 207 8.64 2.02 -20.49
C SER A 207 7.24 2.05 -19.87
N ASP A 208 7.15 2.25 -18.56
CA ASP A 208 5.84 2.27 -17.87
C ASP A 208 5.06 3.54 -18.17
N ARG A 209 5.77 4.66 -18.31
CA ARG A 209 5.15 5.91 -18.75
C ARG A 209 4.46 5.74 -20.10
N ARG A 210 5.14 5.14 -21.09
CA ARG A 210 4.56 4.88 -22.41
C ARG A 210 3.38 3.92 -22.31
N LEU A 211 3.55 2.82 -21.57
CA LEU A 211 2.48 1.84 -21.37
C LEU A 211 1.22 2.46 -20.76
N LEU A 212 1.35 3.33 -19.75
CA LEU A 212 0.20 4.02 -19.18
C LEU A 212 -0.49 4.91 -20.22
N LEU A 213 0.26 5.66 -21.03
CA LEU A 213 -0.33 6.48 -22.08
C LEU A 213 -1.05 5.63 -23.13
N ASP A 214 -0.48 4.48 -23.51
CA ASP A 214 -1.07 3.56 -24.47
C ASP A 214 -2.34 2.88 -23.93
N LEU A 215 -2.43 2.66 -22.62
CA LEU A 215 -3.59 2.07 -21.94
C LEU A 215 -4.67 3.10 -21.57
N GLN A 216 -4.44 4.39 -21.80
CA GLN A 216 -5.41 5.43 -21.48
C GLN A 216 -6.65 5.28 -22.38
N ARG A 217 -7.83 5.28 -21.76
CA ARG A 217 -9.11 5.21 -22.48
C ARG A 217 -9.49 6.58 -23.04
N SER A 218 -10.46 6.60 -23.96
CA SER A 218 -10.90 7.82 -24.64
C SER A 218 -11.53 8.88 -23.72
N ASP A 219 -12.07 8.46 -22.59
CA ASP A 219 -12.59 9.31 -21.51
C ASP A 219 -11.48 9.80 -20.55
N GLY A 220 -10.24 9.40 -20.80
CA GLY A 220 -9.07 9.73 -19.98
C GLY A 220 -8.85 8.78 -18.80
N SER A 221 -9.68 7.75 -18.61
CA SER A 221 -9.61 6.83 -17.48
C SER A 221 -8.68 5.63 -17.72
N TRP A 222 -8.40 4.88 -16.65
CA TRP A 222 -7.71 3.60 -16.69
C TRP A 222 -8.48 2.53 -15.92
N MET A 223 -8.48 1.31 -16.46
CA MET A 223 -9.12 0.16 -15.82
C MET A 223 -8.07 -0.74 -15.16
N GLY A 224 -8.41 -1.33 -14.01
CA GLY A 224 -7.55 -2.27 -13.32
C GLY A 224 -8.08 -2.68 -11.95
N TYR A 225 -7.36 -3.60 -11.32
CA TYR A 225 -7.63 -4.09 -9.97
C TYR A 225 -6.43 -3.78 -9.07
N LEU A 226 -6.65 -3.63 -7.77
CA LEU A 226 -5.59 -3.34 -6.78
C LEU A 226 -5.47 -4.47 -5.74
N TYR A 227 -6.60 -5.01 -5.30
CA TYR A 227 -6.66 -6.00 -4.22
C TYR A 227 -7.32 -7.29 -4.68
N ARG A 228 -7.18 -8.33 -3.86
CA ARG A 228 -8.01 -9.52 -3.93
C ARG A 228 -8.56 -9.91 -2.56
N TYR A 229 -9.78 -10.44 -2.52
CA TYR A 229 -10.28 -11.09 -1.32
C TYR A 229 -9.46 -12.35 -1.02
N GLY A 230 -8.86 -12.43 0.16
CA GLY A 230 -7.96 -13.54 0.51
C GLY A 230 -8.63 -14.91 0.60
N PHE A 231 -9.97 -14.99 0.72
CA PHE A 231 -10.70 -16.26 0.73
C PHE A 231 -11.21 -16.67 -0.67
N SER A 232 -11.85 -15.75 -1.39
CA SER A 232 -12.49 -16.03 -2.68
C SER A 232 -11.61 -15.76 -3.90
N GLY A 233 -10.52 -15.00 -3.74
CA GLY A 233 -9.67 -14.54 -4.85
C GLY A 233 -10.31 -13.49 -5.75
N ILE A 234 -11.52 -13.01 -5.42
CA ILE A 234 -12.21 -11.97 -6.19
C ILE A 234 -11.36 -10.70 -6.21
N LEU A 235 -11.12 -10.18 -7.41
CA LEU A 235 -10.34 -8.95 -7.61
C LEU A 235 -11.21 -7.72 -7.33
N ILE A 236 -10.58 -6.74 -6.67
CA ILE A 236 -11.21 -5.50 -6.23
C ILE A 236 -10.42 -4.34 -6.82
N GLY A 237 -11.12 -3.43 -7.46
CA GLY A 237 -10.58 -2.22 -8.08
C GLY A 237 -11.68 -1.20 -8.28
N SER A 238 -11.29 -0.04 -8.77
CA SER A 238 -12.18 1.03 -9.18
C SER A 238 -11.48 1.86 -10.23
N GLU A 239 -12.20 2.21 -11.27
CA GLU A 239 -11.70 3.12 -12.31
C GLU A 239 -11.15 4.43 -11.72
N GLY A 240 -11.81 4.98 -10.70
CA GLY A 240 -11.38 6.21 -10.02
C GLY A 240 -10.00 6.08 -9.37
N ALA A 241 -9.75 5.01 -8.61
CA ALA A 241 -8.44 4.81 -7.98
C ALA A 241 -7.34 4.49 -8.98
N ILE A 242 -7.62 3.68 -10.01
CA ILE A 242 -6.62 3.39 -11.04
C ILE A 242 -6.28 4.65 -11.83
N THR A 243 -7.28 5.47 -12.14
CA THR A 243 -7.07 6.77 -12.80
C THR A 243 -6.25 7.70 -11.92
N ALA A 244 -6.56 7.81 -10.63
CA ALA A 244 -5.79 8.62 -9.69
C ALA A 244 -4.32 8.16 -9.57
N LEU A 245 -4.11 6.83 -9.48
CA LEU A 245 -2.79 6.21 -9.50
C LEU A 245 -2.02 6.57 -10.78
N ALA A 246 -2.63 6.35 -11.95
CA ALA A 246 -1.99 6.60 -13.24
C ALA A 246 -1.64 8.08 -13.43
N VAL A 247 -2.58 8.99 -13.12
CA VAL A 247 -2.34 10.44 -13.18
C VAL A 247 -1.20 10.85 -12.25
N LYS A 248 -1.20 10.38 -11.00
CA LYS A 248 -0.13 10.69 -10.05
C LYS A 248 1.23 10.17 -10.53
N ALA A 249 1.28 8.96 -11.05
CA ALA A 249 2.50 8.35 -11.57
C ALA A 249 3.04 9.11 -12.80
N LEU A 250 2.16 9.56 -13.70
CA LEU A 250 2.54 10.35 -14.88
C LEU A 250 2.99 11.77 -14.52
N GLN A 251 2.35 12.44 -13.57
CA GLN A 251 2.73 13.78 -13.10
C GLN A 251 4.12 13.80 -12.45
N GLY A 252 4.47 12.75 -11.72
CA GLY A 252 5.77 12.62 -11.05
C GLY A 252 6.87 12.04 -11.94
N ALA A 253 6.58 11.72 -13.20
CA ALA A 253 7.49 10.98 -14.07
C ALA A 253 8.84 11.71 -14.21
N TYR A 254 9.89 11.09 -13.69
CA TYR A 254 11.24 11.63 -13.77
C TYR A 254 11.78 11.47 -15.19
N HIS A 255 12.38 12.55 -15.72
CA HIS A 255 12.93 12.63 -17.08
C HIS A 255 14.45 12.46 -17.08
#